data_AF-A0A956SD14-F1
#
_entry.id   AF-A0A956SD14-F1
#
_cell.length_a   1.000
_cell.length_b   1.000
_cell.length_c   1.000
_cell.angle_alpha   90.00
_cell.angle_beta   90.00
_cell.angle_gamma   90.00
#
_symmetry.space_group_name_H-M   'P 1'
#
loop_
_entity.id
_entity.type
_entity.pdbx_description
1 polymer ?
#
loop_
_entity_poly.entity_id
_entity_poly.type
_entity_poly.pdbx_seq_one_letter_code
_entity_poly.pdbx_strand_id
1 'polypeptide(L)'
;MTDPMAGIATRCRLAVCATLGALVMALHSTAVLAHEWIVAPDGSGDAATIQEAVDLATDGDTLILGDGVFRGEGNRGIEIVLKWIGIRSESGDPSRCVIDCEGVDRAFLVRYAGGLVVLEGLGIRNGLPDQDFGGAIACVHTEIELRNCDVRDCTAWQAGACHFQSSEVTIEKCVFARNQSTLVNAGALLAVWSNLAIRRCTIVGTGTPSSEYGAITVALQSHAEVIGSLVTGTTTGRGVWVSDDSDVTLSCTDLFGNQDGDWVGPIADQADVSGNFSADPLFCDSEEYEIAADSPCAPPGITGCGPVGAKIVGCGPLSIEELGWARVKAFYR
;
A
#
# COMPACT_ATOMS: atom_id res chain seq x y z
N MET A 1 40.45 -61.79 46.43
CA MET A 1 39.20 -61.90 45.64
C MET A 1 38.08 -61.38 46.51
N THR A 2 37.26 -60.49 45.93
CA THR A 2 36.04 -59.81 46.44
C THR A 2 36.21 -58.80 47.59
N ASP A 3 35.79 -57.56 47.36
CA ASP A 3 35.78 -56.38 48.26
C ASP A 3 34.63 -55.44 47.80
N PRO A 4 34.22 -54.34 48.50
CA PRO A 4 34.00 -54.02 49.93
C PRO A 4 32.56 -53.47 50.20
N MET A 5 32.15 -53.30 51.47
CA MET A 5 31.14 -52.33 52.01
C MET A 5 31.09 -52.54 53.55
N ALA A 6 30.84 -51.61 54.50
CA ALA A 6 30.79 -50.15 54.62
C ALA A 6 30.58 -49.83 56.15
N GLY A 7 30.83 -48.58 56.60
CA GLY A 7 30.32 -48.06 57.90
C GLY A 7 31.32 -47.22 58.71
N ILE A 8 31.62 -45.95 58.34
CA ILE A 8 31.00 -44.66 58.77
C ILE A 8 31.40 -44.16 60.17
N ALA A 9 32.06 -42.99 60.19
CA ALA A 9 32.35 -42.16 61.37
C ALA A 9 32.11 -40.66 61.10
N THR A 10 31.21 -40.08 61.90
CA THR A 10 31.28 -38.81 62.66
C THR A 10 31.78 -37.46 62.04
N ARG A 11 30.91 -36.41 62.11
CA ARG A 11 31.07 -35.11 62.84
C ARG A 11 30.68 -33.81 62.08
N CYS A 12 30.02 -32.93 62.85
CA CYS A 12 30.23 -31.47 63.01
C CYS A 12 29.70 -30.40 62.03
N ARG A 13 28.90 -29.51 62.64
CA ARG A 13 28.99 -28.01 62.70
C ARG A 13 28.18 -27.12 61.72
N LEU A 14 27.35 -26.28 62.37
CA LEU A 14 27.06 -24.85 62.16
C LEU A 14 26.59 -24.38 60.76
N ALA A 15 25.32 -23.94 60.67
CA ALA A 15 24.83 -23.09 59.59
C ALA A 15 24.39 -21.72 60.17
N VAL A 16 25.08 -20.66 59.75
CA VAL A 16 24.73 -19.26 59.97
C VAL A 16 23.64 -18.88 58.97
N CYS A 17 22.52 -18.36 59.47
CA CYS A 17 21.39 -17.90 58.69
C CYS A 17 21.60 -16.42 58.35
N ALA A 18 21.91 -16.11 57.09
CA ALA A 18 21.96 -14.74 56.57
C ALA A 18 20.86 -14.59 55.51
N THR A 19 19.85 -13.78 55.83
CA THR A 19 18.74 -13.44 54.93
C THR A 19 19.22 -12.46 53.86
N LEU A 20 19.33 -12.94 52.61
CA LEU A 20 19.48 -12.09 51.43
C LEU A 20 18.19 -11.28 51.24
N GLY A 21 18.29 -9.95 51.31
CA GLY A 21 17.26 -9.05 50.82
C GLY A 21 17.22 -9.12 49.29
N ALA A 22 16.12 -9.62 48.74
CA ALA A 22 15.86 -9.58 47.31
C ALA A 22 15.56 -8.13 46.90
N LEU A 23 16.52 -7.50 46.20
CA LEU A 23 16.27 -6.28 45.45
C LEU A 23 15.43 -6.67 44.24
N VAL A 24 14.11 -6.57 44.37
CA VAL A 24 13.18 -6.63 43.24
C VAL A 24 13.45 -5.37 42.40
N MET A 25 14.23 -5.50 41.32
CA MET A 25 14.16 -4.51 40.25
C MET A 25 12.78 -4.65 39.65
N ALA A 26 11.85 -3.79 40.08
CA ALA A 26 10.62 -3.56 39.38
C ALA A 26 11.00 -3.06 37.98
N LEU A 27 11.05 -3.97 37.01
CA LEU A 27 10.83 -3.61 35.62
C LEU A 27 9.43 -3.02 35.59
N HIS A 28 9.37 -1.70 35.71
CA HIS A 28 8.20 -0.96 35.37
C HIS A 28 8.07 -1.15 33.86
N SER A 29 7.31 -2.16 33.44
CA SER A 29 6.68 -2.16 32.14
C SER A 29 5.68 -1.01 32.20
N THR A 30 6.17 0.20 31.99
CA THR A 30 5.32 1.26 31.49
C THR A 30 4.83 0.72 30.16
N ALA A 31 3.55 0.41 30.06
CA ALA A 31 2.91 0.34 28.76
C ALA A 31 3.25 1.68 28.08
N VAL A 32 4.17 1.65 27.12
CA VAL A 32 4.46 2.80 26.30
C VAL A 32 3.18 2.97 25.48
N LEU A 33 2.38 3.96 25.84
CA LEU A 33 1.32 4.39 24.94
C LEU A 33 2.02 4.89 23.69
N ALA A 34 1.58 4.41 22.53
CA ALA A 34 2.01 4.94 21.24
C ALA A 34 1.98 6.46 21.29
N HIS A 35 3.13 7.09 21.04
CA HIS A 35 3.22 8.54 21.01
C HIS A 35 2.71 9.06 19.66
N GLU A 36 2.08 10.23 19.68
CA GLU A 36 1.66 10.93 18.47
C GLU A 36 2.62 12.10 18.21
N TRP A 37 3.21 12.12 17.02
CA TRP A 37 4.13 13.18 16.56
C TRP A 37 3.42 14.07 15.54
N ILE A 38 3.26 15.35 15.83
CA ILE A 38 2.67 16.31 14.89
C ILE A 38 3.76 16.82 13.95
N VAL A 39 3.55 16.70 12.64
CA VAL A 39 4.50 17.23 11.63
C VAL A 39 3.74 18.19 10.73
N ALA A 40 4.15 19.45 10.73
CA ALA A 40 3.57 20.48 9.88
C ALA A 40 4.44 20.68 8.62
N PRO A 41 3.84 20.97 7.45
CA PRO A 41 4.59 21.13 6.20
C PRO A 41 5.50 22.38 6.17
N ASP A 42 5.28 23.33 7.08
CA ASP A 42 6.14 24.50 7.28
C ASP A 42 7.27 24.27 8.31
N GLY A 43 7.37 23.05 8.85
CA GLY A 43 8.36 22.65 9.84
C GLY A 43 8.07 23.11 11.27
N SER A 44 6.86 23.60 11.56
CA SER A 44 6.48 24.09 12.90
C SER A 44 5.98 23.01 13.88
N GLY A 45 5.96 21.73 13.46
CA GLY A 45 5.53 20.59 14.29
C GLY A 45 6.57 20.16 15.33
N ASP A 46 6.34 18.99 15.93
CA ASP A 46 7.25 18.33 16.87
C ASP A 46 8.59 17.92 16.22
N ALA A 47 8.60 17.80 14.89
CA ALA A 47 9.79 17.67 14.06
C ALA A 47 9.66 18.59 12.83
N ALA A 48 10.80 19.04 12.28
CA ALA A 48 10.82 19.92 11.12
C ALA A 48 10.50 19.20 9.81
N THR A 49 10.70 17.87 9.77
CA THR A 49 10.43 17.03 8.58
C THR A 49 9.82 15.69 8.97
N ILE A 50 9.24 14.99 7.98
CA ILE A 50 8.71 13.64 8.18
C ILE A 50 9.82 12.68 8.59
N GLN A 51 10.98 12.71 7.93
CA GLN A 51 12.11 11.83 8.28
C GLN A 51 12.61 12.08 9.70
N GLU A 52 12.70 13.33 10.14
CA GLU A 52 13.10 13.64 11.52
C GLU A 52 12.10 13.07 12.53
N ALA A 53 10.80 13.18 12.27
CA ALA A 53 9.79 12.52 13.10
C ALA A 53 9.91 11.00 13.06
N VAL A 54 10.19 10.41 11.90
CA VAL A 54 10.46 8.96 11.77
C VAL A 54 11.66 8.58 12.62
N ASP A 55 12.73 9.36 12.63
CA ASP A 55 13.95 9.08 13.39
C ASP A 55 13.71 9.13 14.91
N LEU A 56 12.88 10.09 15.36
CA LEU A 56 12.50 10.26 16.76
C LEU A 56 11.50 9.22 17.26
N ALA A 57 10.60 8.76 16.39
CA ALA A 57 9.56 7.81 16.74
C ALA A 57 10.11 6.45 17.16
N THR A 58 9.39 5.77 18.04
CA THR A 58 9.64 4.39 18.42
C THR A 58 8.52 3.48 17.93
N ASP A 59 8.75 2.18 18.04
CA ASP A 59 7.82 1.15 17.59
C ASP A 59 6.41 1.34 18.18
N GLY A 60 5.41 1.40 17.30
CA GLY A 60 4.01 1.62 17.62
C GLY A 60 3.56 3.09 17.60
N ASP A 61 4.47 4.06 17.52
CA ASP A 61 4.12 5.48 17.43
C ASP A 61 3.36 5.83 16.14
N THR A 62 2.69 6.99 16.14
CA THR A 62 2.00 7.53 14.97
C THR A 62 2.46 8.94 14.66
N LEU A 63 2.80 9.21 13.40
CA LEU A 63 3.01 10.55 12.87
C LEU A 63 1.69 11.08 12.33
N ILE A 64 1.28 12.27 12.77
CA ILE A 64 0.11 12.99 12.28
C ILE A 64 0.61 14.15 11.43
N LEU A 65 0.36 14.07 10.13
CA LEU A 65 0.79 15.06 9.16
C LEU A 65 -0.30 16.12 8.98
N GLY A 66 0.04 17.38 9.26
CA GLY A 66 -0.85 18.52 9.05
C GLY A 66 -1.13 18.77 7.56
N ASP A 67 -2.22 19.48 7.27
CA ASP A 67 -2.57 19.81 5.89
C ASP A 67 -1.56 20.75 5.23
N GLY A 68 -1.24 20.45 3.98
CA GLY A 68 -0.39 21.22 3.09
C GLY A 68 0.44 20.30 2.19
N VAL A 69 1.56 20.84 1.68
CA VAL A 69 2.43 20.09 0.78
C VAL A 69 3.82 19.96 1.38
N PHE A 70 4.20 18.73 1.71
CA PHE A 70 5.51 18.33 2.18
C PHE A 70 6.45 18.22 0.98
N ARG A 71 7.55 18.99 1.02
CA ARG A 71 8.55 19.12 -0.05
C ARG A 71 9.95 19.20 0.54
N GLY A 72 10.96 19.06 -0.31
CA GLY A 72 12.35 19.15 0.13
C GLY A 72 12.86 17.87 0.79
N GLU A 73 14.16 17.88 1.07
CA GLU A 73 14.85 16.82 1.79
C GLU A 73 14.21 16.55 3.15
N GLY A 74 14.13 15.27 3.54
CA GLY A 74 13.45 14.83 4.78
C GLY A 74 11.93 14.71 4.65
N ASN A 75 11.32 15.22 3.58
CA ASN A 75 9.89 15.09 3.30
C ASN A 75 9.57 14.23 2.07
N ARG A 76 10.62 13.76 1.39
CA ARG A 76 10.60 12.71 0.35
C ARG A 76 11.77 11.77 0.61
N GLY A 77 11.77 10.60 -0.02
CA GLY A 77 12.80 9.58 0.21
C GLY A 77 12.81 9.08 1.65
N ILE A 78 11.65 9.09 2.30
CA ILE A 78 11.52 8.79 3.73
C ILE A 78 11.79 7.31 3.97
N GLU A 79 12.79 7.01 4.78
CA GLU A 79 13.20 5.66 5.11
C GLU A 79 12.62 5.22 6.47
N ILE A 80 11.82 4.14 6.43
CA ILE A 80 11.31 3.47 7.62
C ILE A 80 12.01 2.11 7.71
N VAL A 81 13.05 2.01 8.54
CA VAL A 81 13.93 0.84 8.60
C VAL A 81 13.93 0.25 10.00
N LEU A 82 13.67 -1.06 10.11
CA LEU A 82 13.64 -1.78 11.39
C LEU A 82 12.70 -1.13 12.42
N LYS A 83 11.59 -0.56 11.94
CA LYS A 83 10.63 0.20 12.74
C LYS A 83 9.23 -0.04 12.20
N TRP A 84 8.23 -0.06 13.08
CA TRP A 84 6.82 -0.15 12.69
C TRP A 84 6.02 0.99 13.33
N ILE A 85 5.51 1.89 12.49
CA ILE A 85 4.84 3.12 12.90
C ILE A 85 3.64 3.39 11.99
N GLY A 86 2.69 4.18 12.49
CA GLY A 86 1.64 4.78 11.67
C GLY A 86 2.08 6.14 11.13
N ILE A 87 1.70 6.47 9.90
CA ILE A 87 1.79 7.82 9.34
C ILE A 87 0.44 8.13 8.71
N ARG A 88 -0.26 9.14 9.23
CA ARG A 88 -1.58 9.51 8.72
C ARG A 88 -1.71 11.01 8.57
N SER A 89 -2.57 11.45 7.65
CA SER A 89 -2.99 12.84 7.63
C SER A 89 -3.85 13.19 8.86
N GLU A 90 -3.79 14.45 9.27
CA GLU A 90 -4.66 14.99 10.31
C GLU A 90 -6.13 15.02 9.85
N SER A 91 -6.36 15.44 8.60
CA SER A 91 -7.69 15.62 8.03
C SER A 91 -8.36 14.34 7.54
N GLY A 92 -7.58 13.28 7.28
CA GLY A 92 -8.04 12.07 6.60
C GLY A 92 -8.30 12.28 5.10
N ASP A 93 -7.97 13.45 4.55
CA ASP A 93 -8.19 13.79 3.13
C ASP A 93 -6.84 13.82 2.38
N PRO A 94 -6.57 12.84 1.49
CA PRO A 94 -5.30 12.77 0.78
C PRO A 94 -5.06 13.96 -0.15
N SER A 95 -6.10 14.71 -0.56
CA SER A 95 -5.91 15.92 -1.36
C SER A 95 -5.34 17.10 -0.57
N ARG A 96 -5.45 17.06 0.77
CA ARG A 96 -5.03 18.13 1.69
C ARG A 96 -3.70 17.87 2.37
N CYS A 97 -3.27 16.61 2.49
CA CYS A 97 -1.97 16.23 3.04
C CYS A 97 -1.13 15.55 1.94
N VAL A 98 -0.31 16.34 1.25
CA VAL A 98 0.39 15.90 0.04
C VAL A 98 1.89 15.80 0.29
N ILE A 99 2.45 14.62 0.02
CA ILE A 99 3.89 14.41 -0.16
C ILE A 99 4.18 14.53 -1.65
N ASP A 100 4.92 15.57 -2.02
CA ASP A 100 5.31 15.79 -3.40
C ASP A 100 6.80 15.51 -3.54
N CYS A 101 7.12 14.45 -4.28
CA CYS A 101 8.48 13.95 -4.43
C CYS A 101 9.32 14.75 -5.44
N GLU A 102 8.72 15.76 -6.09
CA GLU A 102 9.37 16.74 -6.96
C GLU A 102 10.10 16.15 -8.18
N GLY A 103 9.79 14.91 -8.56
CA GLY A 103 10.48 14.19 -9.63
C GLY A 103 11.92 13.81 -9.26
N VAL A 104 12.22 13.63 -7.97
CA VAL A 104 13.58 13.34 -7.47
C VAL A 104 13.68 11.96 -6.82
N ASP A 105 12.80 11.69 -5.86
CA ASP A 105 12.82 10.46 -5.07
C ASP A 105 11.45 9.75 -5.14
N ARG A 106 11.33 8.64 -4.43
CA ARG A 106 10.03 8.11 -4.01
C ARG A 106 9.56 8.79 -2.73
N ALA A 107 8.33 8.57 -2.29
CA ALA A 107 7.87 9.08 -0.99
C ALA A 107 8.42 8.24 0.16
N PHE A 108 8.22 6.92 0.12
CA PHE A 108 8.56 6.02 1.22
C PHE A 108 9.38 4.80 0.76
N LEU A 109 10.38 4.46 1.56
CA LEU A 109 11.13 3.22 1.45
C LEU A 109 11.10 2.49 2.79
N VAL A 110 10.32 1.41 2.84
CA VAL A 110 10.06 0.65 4.07
C VAL A 110 10.80 -0.68 4.01
N ARG A 111 11.66 -0.94 5.00
CA ARG A 111 12.53 -2.13 4.99
C ARG A 111 12.62 -2.79 6.34
N TYR A 112 12.43 -4.11 6.35
CA TYR A 112 12.64 -4.96 7.53
C TYR A 112 11.83 -4.52 8.76
N ALA A 113 10.61 -4.01 8.55
CA ALA A 113 9.76 -3.64 9.68
C ALA A 113 9.39 -4.90 10.50
N GLY A 114 9.61 -4.85 11.81
CA GLY A 114 9.30 -5.96 12.74
C GLY A 114 7.80 -6.08 13.08
N GLY A 115 6.96 -5.22 12.50
CA GLY A 115 5.53 -5.15 12.70
C GLY A 115 4.85 -4.31 11.62
N LEU A 116 3.55 -4.05 11.79
CA LEU A 116 2.72 -3.35 10.83
C LEU A 116 3.09 -1.85 10.69
N VAL A 117 3.39 -1.43 9.47
CA VAL A 117 3.45 -0.01 9.08
C VAL A 117 2.12 0.40 8.46
N VAL A 118 1.55 1.53 8.88
CA VAL A 118 0.28 2.04 8.33
C VAL A 118 0.52 3.39 7.68
N LEU A 119 0.14 3.54 6.41
CA LEU A 119 0.09 4.83 5.71
C LEU A 119 -1.37 5.15 5.38
N GLU A 120 -1.89 6.25 5.90
CA GLU A 120 -3.32 6.57 5.82
C GLU A 120 -3.63 8.01 5.41
N GLY A 121 -4.52 8.19 4.43
CA GLY A 121 -5.05 9.49 4.05
C GLY A 121 -3.99 10.41 3.43
N LEU A 122 -2.99 9.85 2.74
CA LEU A 122 -1.87 10.60 2.16
C LEU A 122 -2.04 10.76 0.65
N GLY A 123 -1.89 11.98 0.15
CA GLY A 123 -1.64 12.24 -1.26
C GLY A 123 -0.14 12.09 -1.54
N ILE A 124 0.23 11.32 -2.55
CA ILE A 124 1.63 11.10 -2.95
C ILE A 124 1.73 11.33 -4.44
N ARG A 125 2.66 12.19 -4.87
CA ARG A 125 2.83 12.47 -6.30
C ARG A 125 4.24 12.77 -6.75
N ASN A 126 4.43 12.74 -8.07
CA ASN A 126 5.66 13.11 -8.76
C ASN A 126 6.88 12.29 -8.30
N GLY A 127 6.67 11.02 -7.97
CA GLY A 127 7.74 10.11 -7.60
C GLY A 127 8.60 9.72 -8.79
N LEU A 128 9.94 9.81 -8.67
CA LEU A 128 10.87 9.44 -9.74
C LEU A 128 12.24 9.04 -9.17
N PRO A 129 12.33 7.93 -8.40
CA PRO A 129 13.62 7.48 -7.87
C PRO A 129 14.56 7.08 -9.00
N ASP A 130 15.85 7.41 -8.86
CA ASP A 130 16.85 7.15 -9.88
C ASP A 130 17.14 5.65 -10.05
N GLN A 131 16.77 5.12 -11.23
CA GLN A 131 16.97 3.72 -11.62
C GLN A 131 16.52 2.68 -10.57
N ASP A 132 15.42 2.93 -9.88
CA ASP A 132 14.96 2.08 -8.79
C ASP A 132 13.45 1.76 -8.90
N PHE A 133 12.95 0.94 -7.97
CA PHE A 133 11.60 0.40 -7.97
C PHE A 133 10.64 1.21 -7.09
N GLY A 134 9.35 1.16 -7.44
CA GLY A 134 8.29 1.79 -6.66
C GLY A 134 8.39 3.31 -6.72
N GLY A 135 7.76 3.91 -7.73
CA GLY A 135 7.86 5.36 -7.95
C GLY A 135 7.41 6.18 -6.75
N ALA A 136 6.40 5.69 -6.01
CA ALA A 136 5.92 6.31 -4.78
C ALA A 136 6.41 5.57 -3.53
N ILE A 137 6.23 4.25 -3.48
CA ILE A 137 6.47 3.45 -2.28
C ILE A 137 7.20 2.18 -2.67
N ALA A 138 8.26 1.84 -1.94
CA ALA A 138 8.92 0.55 -2.06
C ALA A 138 9.01 -0.13 -0.68
N CYS A 139 8.62 -1.39 -0.63
CA CYS A 139 8.59 -2.21 0.57
C CYS A 139 9.41 -3.49 0.38
N VAL A 140 10.23 -3.81 1.38
CA VAL A 140 11.06 -5.01 1.40
C VAL A 140 10.98 -5.65 2.79
N HIS A 141 10.58 -6.93 2.87
CA HIS A 141 10.48 -7.66 4.15
C HIS A 141 9.65 -6.92 5.19
N THR A 142 8.40 -6.57 4.85
CA THR A 142 7.54 -5.73 5.68
C THR A 142 6.08 -6.19 5.67
N GLU A 143 5.35 -5.91 6.75
CA GLU A 143 3.89 -5.88 6.78
C GLU A 143 3.42 -4.42 6.67
N ILE A 144 2.60 -4.10 5.67
CA ILE A 144 2.15 -2.72 5.41
C ILE A 144 0.67 -2.62 5.05
N GLU A 145 0.03 -1.57 5.56
CA GLU A 145 -1.31 -1.15 5.20
C GLU A 145 -1.32 0.23 4.54
N LEU A 146 -1.91 0.33 3.36
CA LEU A 146 -2.23 1.58 2.69
C LEU A 146 -3.74 1.82 2.75
N ARG A 147 -4.17 2.93 3.33
CA ARG A 147 -5.59 3.24 3.55
C ARG A 147 -5.94 4.63 3.04
N ASN A 148 -6.92 4.74 2.17
CA ASN A 148 -7.40 6.05 1.68
C ASN A 148 -6.27 6.94 1.13
N CYS A 149 -5.27 6.34 0.50
CA CYS A 149 -4.14 7.06 -0.10
C CYS A 149 -4.41 7.36 -1.57
N ASP A 150 -3.81 8.43 -2.06
CA ASP A 150 -3.92 8.86 -3.44
C ASP A 150 -2.53 8.98 -4.07
N VAL A 151 -2.13 7.97 -4.83
CA VAL A 151 -0.80 7.84 -5.40
C VAL A 151 -0.86 8.09 -6.90
N ARG A 152 -0.30 9.21 -7.35
CA ARG A 152 -0.46 9.64 -8.74
C ARG A 152 0.79 10.23 -9.38
N ASP A 153 0.88 10.10 -10.69
CA ASP A 153 1.94 10.72 -11.49
C ASP A 153 3.36 10.30 -11.05
N CYS A 154 3.51 9.06 -10.57
CA CYS A 154 4.79 8.50 -10.18
C CYS A 154 5.34 7.59 -11.29
N THR A 155 6.66 7.57 -11.42
CA THR A 155 7.39 6.84 -12.44
C THR A 155 8.59 6.13 -11.82
N ALA A 156 8.84 4.88 -12.21
CA ALA A 156 9.99 4.11 -11.73
C ALA A 156 10.46 3.13 -12.80
N TRP A 157 11.61 2.48 -12.58
CA TRP A 157 12.08 1.42 -13.46
C TRP A 157 11.13 0.21 -13.48
N GLN A 158 10.58 -0.14 -12.31
CA GLN A 158 9.57 -1.18 -12.15
C GLN A 158 8.54 -0.71 -11.11
N ALA A 159 7.26 -0.98 -11.38
CA ALA A 159 6.14 -0.50 -10.58
C ALA A 159 6.11 1.03 -10.43
N GLY A 160 5.37 1.69 -11.34
CA GLY A 160 5.26 3.15 -11.33
C GLY A 160 4.76 3.72 -10.01
N ALA A 161 3.96 2.96 -9.25
CA ALA A 161 3.49 3.38 -7.93
C ALA A 161 4.20 2.63 -6.79
N CYS A 162 3.89 1.35 -6.62
CA CYS A 162 4.27 0.59 -5.42
C CYS A 162 4.93 -0.74 -5.77
N HIS A 163 6.12 -0.94 -5.18
CA HIS A 163 6.87 -2.18 -5.28
C HIS A 163 6.87 -2.92 -3.95
N PHE A 164 6.44 -4.19 -3.93
CA PHE A 164 6.41 -5.03 -2.75
C PHE A 164 7.27 -6.27 -2.96
N GLN A 165 8.26 -6.46 -2.09
CA GLN A 165 9.13 -7.63 -2.09
C GLN A 165 9.10 -8.33 -0.74
N SER A 166 8.82 -9.63 -0.74
CA SER A 166 8.76 -10.44 0.48
C SER A 166 7.90 -9.81 1.58
N SER A 167 6.73 -9.30 1.21
CA SER A 167 5.89 -8.46 2.07
C SER A 167 4.45 -8.95 2.15
N GLU A 168 3.80 -8.64 3.27
CA GLU A 168 2.36 -8.80 3.49
C GLU A 168 1.70 -7.42 3.35
N VAL A 169 0.73 -7.29 2.45
CA VAL A 169 0.25 -5.98 2.01
C VAL A 169 -1.27 -5.93 2.01
N THR A 170 -1.84 -4.94 2.68
CA THR A 170 -3.26 -4.59 2.54
C THR A 170 -3.39 -3.20 1.96
N ILE A 171 -4.21 -3.06 0.91
CA ILE A 171 -4.47 -1.80 0.23
C ILE A 171 -5.98 -1.61 0.20
N GLU A 172 -6.47 -0.57 0.89
CA GLU A 172 -7.91 -0.31 0.99
C GLU A 172 -8.24 1.15 0.62
N LYS A 173 -9.22 1.32 -0.27
CA LYS A 173 -9.74 2.65 -0.66
C LYS A 173 -8.68 3.58 -1.25
N CYS A 174 -7.67 3.01 -1.91
CA CYS A 174 -6.60 3.80 -2.52
C CYS A 174 -6.85 4.07 -4.01
N VAL A 175 -6.37 5.22 -4.46
CA VAL A 175 -6.30 5.57 -5.89
C VAL A 175 -4.86 5.45 -6.35
N PHE A 176 -4.65 4.78 -7.48
CA PHE A 176 -3.37 4.72 -8.20
C PHE A 176 -3.57 5.24 -9.61
N ALA A 177 -3.23 6.50 -9.84
CA ALA A 177 -3.52 7.18 -11.10
C ALA A 177 -2.25 7.54 -11.89
N ARG A 178 -2.24 7.25 -13.19
CA ARG A 178 -1.21 7.73 -14.13
C ARG A 178 0.23 7.36 -13.75
N ASN A 179 0.39 6.25 -13.04
CA ASN A 179 1.69 5.74 -12.64
C ASN A 179 2.32 4.91 -13.77
N GLN A 180 3.63 5.06 -14.00
CA GLN A 180 4.32 4.49 -15.16
C GLN A 180 5.59 3.71 -14.78
N SER A 181 5.78 2.54 -15.38
CA SER A 181 7.09 1.90 -15.44
C SER A 181 7.86 2.37 -16.67
N THR A 182 9.18 2.55 -16.56
CA THR A 182 10.05 2.93 -17.69
C THR A 182 10.84 1.78 -18.29
N LEU A 183 10.86 0.59 -17.64
CA LEU A 183 11.59 -0.57 -18.15
C LEU A 183 10.65 -1.74 -18.41
N VAL A 184 10.23 -2.43 -17.36
CA VAL A 184 9.32 -3.59 -17.39
C VAL A 184 8.58 -3.67 -16.06
N ASN A 185 7.61 -4.59 -15.97
CA ASN A 185 6.89 -4.94 -14.75
C ASN A 185 6.07 -3.80 -14.12
N ALA A 186 4.75 -4.04 -14.04
CA ALA A 186 3.73 -3.21 -13.36
C ALA A 186 3.63 -1.73 -13.76
N GLY A 187 2.45 -1.34 -14.24
CA GLY A 187 2.13 0.09 -14.38
C GLY A 187 2.02 0.77 -13.02
N ALA A 188 1.33 0.14 -12.06
CA ALA A 188 1.21 0.65 -10.70
C ALA A 188 1.81 -0.29 -9.66
N LEU A 189 1.28 -1.51 -9.52
CA LEU A 189 1.55 -2.37 -8.38
C LEU A 189 2.34 -3.62 -8.80
N LEU A 190 3.49 -3.86 -8.18
CA LEU A 190 4.28 -5.09 -8.36
C LEU A 190 4.39 -5.85 -7.05
N ALA A 191 4.00 -7.13 -7.08
CA ALA A 191 4.23 -8.09 -6.01
C ALA A 191 5.30 -9.10 -6.43
N VAL A 192 6.31 -9.29 -5.58
CA VAL A 192 7.39 -10.27 -5.74
C VAL A 192 7.59 -11.02 -4.42
N TRP A 193 7.44 -12.34 -4.40
CA TRP A 193 7.38 -13.16 -3.18
C TRP A 193 6.44 -12.59 -2.11
N SER A 194 5.31 -11.99 -2.50
CA SER A 194 4.46 -11.16 -1.63
C SER A 194 2.99 -11.55 -1.69
N ASN A 195 2.24 -11.21 -0.65
CA ASN A 195 0.80 -11.42 -0.56
C ASN A 195 0.08 -10.07 -0.49
N LEU A 196 -0.86 -9.85 -1.41
CA LEU A 196 -1.60 -8.60 -1.54
C LEU A 196 -3.09 -8.82 -1.30
N ALA A 197 -3.69 -8.00 -0.44
CA ALA A 197 -5.13 -7.85 -0.31
C ALA A 197 -5.54 -6.45 -0.78
N ILE A 198 -6.11 -6.37 -1.99
CA ILE A 198 -6.50 -5.11 -2.65
C ILE A 198 -8.02 -4.99 -2.60
N ARG A 199 -8.52 -3.96 -1.89
CA ARG A 199 -9.95 -3.80 -1.64
C ARG A 199 -10.40 -2.39 -1.97
N ARG A 200 -11.46 -2.28 -2.77
CA ARG A 200 -12.06 -0.98 -3.10
C ARG A 200 -11.03 0.02 -3.61
N CYS A 201 -10.15 -0.40 -4.50
CA CYS A 201 -9.14 0.48 -5.07
C CYS A 201 -9.52 0.91 -6.48
N THR A 202 -9.09 2.09 -6.90
CA THR A 202 -9.19 2.54 -8.30
C THR A 202 -7.77 2.64 -8.87
N ILE A 203 -7.46 1.85 -9.89
CA ILE A 203 -6.18 1.84 -10.59
C ILE A 203 -6.44 2.26 -12.03
N VAL A 204 -5.90 3.41 -12.43
CA VAL A 204 -6.34 4.09 -13.66
C VAL A 204 -5.19 4.78 -14.38
N GLY A 205 -5.17 4.71 -15.72
CA GLY A 205 -4.21 5.47 -16.53
C GLY A 205 -2.75 4.99 -16.39
N THR A 206 -2.52 3.80 -15.82
CA THR A 206 -1.18 3.30 -15.54
C THR A 206 -0.59 2.61 -16.77
N GLY A 207 0.73 2.51 -16.88
CA GLY A 207 1.33 1.88 -18.05
C GLY A 207 2.74 1.33 -17.87
N THR A 208 3.09 0.44 -18.79
CA THR A 208 4.42 -0.17 -18.92
C THR A 208 4.92 -0.03 -20.34
N PRO A 209 6.24 -0.06 -20.61
CA PRO A 209 6.75 0.01 -21.98
C PRO A 209 6.50 -1.26 -22.81
N SER A 210 6.09 -2.35 -22.15
CA SER A 210 5.73 -3.64 -22.75
C SER A 210 4.22 -3.87 -22.64
N SER A 211 3.62 -4.52 -23.64
CA SER A 211 2.22 -4.96 -23.62
C SER A 211 1.99 -6.25 -22.79
N GLU A 212 3.07 -6.86 -22.31
CA GLU A 212 2.99 -8.14 -21.59
C GLU A 212 2.44 -7.97 -20.18
N TYR A 213 2.96 -7.02 -19.42
CA TYR A 213 2.64 -6.79 -18.02
C TYR A 213 1.35 -5.99 -17.84
N GLY A 214 0.91 -5.84 -16.59
CA GLY A 214 -0.34 -5.14 -16.29
C GLY A 214 -0.22 -3.99 -15.30
N ALA A 215 -1.33 -3.29 -15.08
CA ALA A 215 -1.43 -2.29 -14.01
C ALA A 215 -1.08 -2.90 -12.65
N ILE A 216 -1.61 -4.10 -12.40
CA ILE A 216 -1.23 -4.99 -11.31
C ILE A 216 -0.41 -6.15 -11.90
N THR A 217 0.78 -6.38 -11.37
CA THR A 217 1.63 -7.52 -11.74
C THR A 217 1.93 -8.34 -10.49
N VAL A 218 1.58 -9.62 -10.53
CA VAL A 218 1.80 -10.58 -9.44
C VAL A 218 2.79 -11.63 -9.93
N ALA A 219 4.01 -11.57 -9.41
CA ALA A 219 5.14 -12.31 -9.94
C ALA A 219 5.89 -13.08 -8.86
N LEU A 220 6.59 -14.14 -9.26
CA LEU A 220 7.58 -14.86 -8.43
C LEU A 220 6.99 -15.34 -7.10
N GLN A 221 6.16 -16.38 -7.15
CA GLN A 221 5.52 -16.98 -5.97
C GLN A 221 4.76 -15.96 -5.11
N SER A 222 3.99 -15.10 -5.77
CA SER A 222 3.15 -14.10 -5.12
C SER A 222 1.68 -14.46 -5.25
N HIS A 223 0.88 -13.89 -4.35
CA HIS A 223 -0.57 -14.08 -4.33
C HIS A 223 -1.27 -12.72 -4.22
N ALA A 224 -2.40 -12.54 -4.91
CA ALA A 224 -3.24 -11.38 -4.69
C ALA A 224 -4.74 -11.71 -4.64
N GLU A 225 -5.43 -11.08 -3.71
CA GLU A 225 -6.89 -11.04 -3.65
C GLU A 225 -7.34 -9.63 -4.02
N VAL A 226 -8.14 -9.49 -5.09
CA VAL A 226 -8.67 -8.21 -5.57
C VAL A 226 -10.19 -8.21 -5.43
N ILE A 227 -10.71 -7.34 -4.57
CA ILE A 227 -12.14 -7.29 -4.25
C ILE A 227 -12.68 -5.88 -4.44
N GLY A 228 -13.85 -5.76 -5.09
CA GLY A 228 -14.57 -4.50 -5.12
C GLY A 228 -13.76 -3.39 -5.80
N SER A 229 -12.81 -3.70 -6.67
CA SER A 229 -11.85 -2.73 -7.20
C SER A 229 -12.10 -2.44 -8.67
N LEU A 230 -11.55 -1.35 -9.16
CA LEU A 230 -11.64 -0.90 -10.53
C LEU A 230 -10.23 -0.79 -11.11
N VAL A 231 -9.98 -1.50 -12.22
CA VAL A 231 -8.72 -1.42 -12.99
C VAL A 231 -9.05 -1.03 -14.41
N THR A 232 -8.66 0.17 -14.83
CA THR A 232 -9.17 0.74 -16.09
C THR A 232 -8.17 1.63 -16.81
N GLY A 233 -8.26 1.66 -18.14
CA GLY A 233 -7.59 2.66 -18.95
C GLY A 233 -6.07 2.61 -18.87
N THR A 234 -5.47 1.42 -18.78
CA THR A 234 -4.01 1.32 -18.95
C THR A 234 -3.59 1.96 -20.27
N THR A 235 -2.50 2.74 -20.27
CA THR A 235 -1.98 3.37 -21.48
C THR A 235 -1.26 2.36 -22.38
N THR A 236 -0.70 1.32 -21.77
CA THR A 236 -0.09 0.12 -22.37
C THR A 236 -0.06 -0.96 -21.28
N GLY A 237 -0.10 -2.22 -21.66
CA GLY A 237 -0.25 -3.35 -20.75
C GLY A 237 -1.71 -3.70 -20.47
N ARG A 238 -1.92 -4.89 -19.91
CA ARG A 238 -3.22 -5.43 -19.52
C ARG A 238 -3.67 -4.90 -18.15
N GLY A 239 -4.90 -5.19 -17.72
CA GLY A 239 -5.33 -4.84 -16.36
C GLY A 239 -4.50 -5.56 -15.29
N VAL A 240 -4.41 -6.88 -15.40
CA VAL A 240 -3.70 -7.74 -14.44
C VAL A 240 -2.83 -8.76 -15.16
N TRP A 241 -1.59 -8.90 -14.70
CA TRP A 241 -0.67 -9.95 -15.16
C TRP A 241 -0.21 -10.82 -13.99
N VAL A 242 -0.06 -12.12 -14.24
CA VAL A 242 0.31 -13.12 -13.24
C VAL A 242 1.37 -14.06 -13.84
N SER A 243 2.46 -14.34 -13.12
CA SER A 243 3.47 -15.34 -13.52
C SER A 243 2.99 -16.76 -13.26
N ASP A 244 3.60 -17.74 -13.95
CA ASP A 244 3.22 -19.16 -13.88
C ASP A 244 3.26 -19.77 -12.47
N ASP A 245 4.04 -19.19 -11.56
CA ASP A 245 4.22 -19.63 -10.17
C ASP A 245 3.45 -18.78 -9.14
N SER A 246 2.56 -17.91 -9.61
CA SER A 246 1.77 -16.97 -8.79
C SER A 246 0.27 -17.13 -9.07
N ASP A 247 -0.58 -16.56 -8.21
CA ASP A 247 -2.03 -16.53 -8.46
C ASP A 247 -2.71 -15.23 -8.04
N VAL A 248 -3.88 -15.00 -8.65
CA VAL A 248 -4.76 -13.89 -8.33
C VAL A 248 -6.20 -14.36 -8.32
N THR A 249 -6.94 -13.97 -7.29
CA THR A 249 -8.41 -14.15 -7.23
C THR A 249 -9.09 -12.79 -7.29
N LEU A 250 -10.01 -12.61 -8.22
CA LEU A 250 -10.82 -11.41 -8.39
C LEU A 250 -12.28 -11.69 -8.02
N SER A 251 -12.91 -10.78 -7.28
CA SER A 251 -14.36 -10.79 -7.06
C SER A 251 -14.92 -9.37 -6.99
N CYS A 252 -16.17 -9.20 -7.42
CA CYS A 252 -16.82 -7.88 -7.43
C CYS A 252 -15.96 -6.77 -8.08
N THR A 253 -15.16 -7.12 -9.09
CA THR A 253 -14.11 -6.24 -9.62
C THR A 253 -14.38 -5.94 -11.09
N ASP A 254 -14.15 -4.68 -11.48
CA ASP A 254 -14.34 -4.19 -12.84
C ASP A 254 -12.98 -4.00 -13.52
N LEU A 255 -12.76 -4.74 -14.61
CA LEU A 255 -11.62 -4.54 -15.51
C LEU A 255 -12.18 -4.03 -16.83
N PHE A 256 -11.92 -2.76 -17.15
CA PHE A 256 -12.50 -2.12 -18.32
C PHE A 256 -11.51 -1.25 -19.08
N GLY A 257 -11.44 -1.44 -20.39
CA GLY A 257 -10.74 -0.51 -21.28
C GLY A 257 -9.22 -0.49 -21.10
N ASN A 258 -8.64 -1.58 -20.60
CA ASN A 258 -7.19 -1.76 -20.50
C ASN A 258 -6.60 -2.13 -21.87
N GLN A 259 -5.56 -1.41 -22.30
CA GLN A 259 -5.07 -1.39 -23.68
C GLN A 259 -4.74 -2.78 -24.26
N ASP A 260 -4.13 -3.66 -23.47
CA ASP A 260 -3.71 -5.01 -23.93
C ASP A 260 -4.53 -6.15 -23.30
N GLY A 261 -5.68 -5.82 -22.71
CA GLY A 261 -6.69 -6.79 -22.30
C GLY A 261 -7.21 -6.58 -20.88
N ASP A 262 -8.51 -6.73 -20.74
CA ASP A 262 -9.20 -6.72 -19.45
C ASP A 262 -9.11 -8.11 -18.81
N TRP A 263 -9.79 -9.11 -19.38
CA TRP A 263 -9.84 -10.49 -18.86
C TRP A 263 -9.05 -11.44 -19.75
N VAL A 264 -7.72 -11.44 -19.63
CA VAL A 264 -6.81 -12.22 -20.49
C VAL A 264 -5.80 -13.04 -19.69
N GLY A 265 -5.27 -14.11 -20.30
CA GLY A 265 -4.27 -14.96 -19.66
C GLY A 265 -4.84 -15.73 -18.45
N PRO A 266 -4.08 -15.87 -17.35
CA PRO A 266 -4.50 -16.66 -16.18
C PRO A 266 -5.77 -16.21 -15.46
N ILE A 267 -6.27 -15.00 -15.74
CA ILE A 267 -7.50 -14.48 -15.13
C ILE A 267 -8.72 -14.55 -16.05
N ALA A 268 -8.57 -15.04 -17.29
CA ALA A 268 -9.62 -14.97 -18.31
C ALA A 268 -10.88 -15.77 -17.92
N ASP A 269 -10.74 -16.84 -17.15
CA ASP A 269 -11.85 -17.67 -16.67
C ASP A 269 -12.59 -17.07 -15.46
N GLN A 270 -12.10 -15.96 -14.90
CA GLN A 270 -12.74 -15.22 -13.82
C GLN A 270 -13.69 -14.11 -14.32
N ALA A 271 -13.73 -13.88 -15.64
CA ALA A 271 -14.67 -12.96 -16.27
C ALA A 271 -16.12 -13.38 -16.00
N ASP A 272 -16.97 -12.42 -15.60
CA ASP A 272 -18.38 -12.65 -15.27
C ASP A 272 -18.63 -13.68 -14.15
N VAL A 273 -17.59 -14.04 -13.39
CA VAL A 273 -17.65 -14.95 -12.23
C VAL A 273 -17.50 -14.13 -10.95
N SER A 274 -18.12 -14.57 -9.85
CA SER A 274 -17.99 -13.91 -8.53
C SER A 274 -18.30 -12.41 -8.53
N GLY A 275 -19.21 -11.98 -9.41
CA GLY A 275 -19.61 -10.58 -9.54
C GLY A 275 -18.60 -9.68 -10.25
N ASN A 276 -17.58 -10.24 -10.91
CA ASN A 276 -16.69 -9.52 -11.81
C ASN A 276 -17.39 -9.10 -13.09
N PHE A 277 -16.94 -8.02 -13.71
CA PHE A 277 -17.50 -7.51 -14.96
C PHE A 277 -16.49 -6.63 -15.73
N SER A 278 -16.90 -6.14 -16.89
CA SER A 278 -16.17 -5.16 -17.70
C SER A 278 -17.17 -4.12 -18.23
N ALA A 279 -17.18 -2.93 -17.64
CA ALA A 279 -18.08 -1.85 -18.06
C ALA A 279 -17.45 -0.47 -17.84
N ASP A 280 -17.91 0.54 -18.60
CA ASP A 280 -17.39 1.89 -18.41
C ASP A 280 -17.72 2.39 -17.00
N PRO A 281 -16.73 2.76 -16.16
CA PRO A 281 -16.98 3.23 -14.80
C PRO A 281 -17.69 4.59 -14.76
N LEU A 282 -17.84 5.29 -15.88
CA LEU A 282 -18.52 6.59 -15.98
C LEU A 282 -17.95 7.61 -14.99
N PHE A 283 -16.64 7.89 -15.08
CA PHE A 283 -16.03 8.93 -14.26
C PHE A 283 -16.64 10.31 -14.53
N CYS A 284 -16.82 11.08 -13.46
CA CYS A 284 -17.30 12.47 -13.50
C CYS A 284 -16.26 13.41 -14.11
N ASP A 285 -14.99 13.19 -13.78
CA ASP A 285 -13.82 13.94 -14.24
C ASP A 285 -12.58 13.01 -14.31
N SER A 286 -11.48 13.52 -14.85
CA SER A 286 -10.22 12.77 -15.03
C SER A 286 -9.22 12.91 -13.88
N GLU A 287 -9.57 13.62 -12.79
CA GLU A 287 -8.61 14.00 -11.74
C GLU A 287 -8.95 13.40 -10.38
N GLU A 288 -10.22 13.40 -10.01
CA GLU A 288 -10.72 12.91 -8.73
C GLU A 288 -11.27 11.49 -8.83
N TYR A 289 -11.61 11.06 -10.04
CA TYR A 289 -12.11 9.71 -10.36
C TYR A 289 -13.38 9.32 -9.58
N GLU A 290 -14.17 10.31 -9.17
CA GLU A 290 -15.53 10.07 -8.71
C GLU A 290 -16.38 9.51 -9.87
N ILE A 291 -17.35 8.66 -9.55
CA ILE A 291 -18.18 7.99 -10.55
C ILE A 291 -19.58 8.63 -10.64
N ALA A 292 -20.22 8.49 -11.79
CA ALA A 292 -21.58 8.95 -11.99
C ALA A 292 -22.61 8.11 -11.21
N ALA A 293 -23.77 8.69 -10.92
CA ALA A 293 -24.85 8.02 -10.20
C ALA A 293 -25.42 6.79 -10.92
N ASP A 294 -25.25 6.70 -12.23
CA ASP A 294 -25.65 5.57 -13.08
C ASP A 294 -24.47 4.69 -13.50
N SER A 295 -23.31 4.88 -12.88
CA SER A 295 -22.14 4.02 -13.08
C SER A 295 -22.47 2.56 -12.73
N PRO A 296 -21.99 1.59 -13.52
CA PRO A 296 -22.02 0.16 -13.16
C PRO A 296 -21.32 -0.15 -11.83
N CYS A 297 -20.36 0.69 -11.44
CA CYS A 297 -19.61 0.60 -10.18
C CYS A 297 -20.35 1.23 -8.98
N ALA A 298 -21.40 2.03 -9.22
CA ALA A 298 -22.18 2.67 -8.17
C ALA A 298 -23.18 1.68 -7.54
N PRO A 299 -23.38 1.70 -6.20
CA PRO A 299 -24.37 0.85 -5.54
C PRO A 299 -25.80 1.05 -6.09
N PRO A 300 -26.59 -0.03 -6.26
CA PRO A 300 -26.35 -1.41 -5.83
C PRO A 300 -25.45 -2.26 -6.75
N GLY A 301 -24.80 -1.65 -7.75
CA GLY A 301 -23.95 -2.31 -8.73
C GLY A 301 -24.74 -3.16 -9.74
N ILE A 302 -24.15 -3.45 -10.90
CA ILE A 302 -24.80 -4.31 -11.91
C ILE A 302 -24.73 -5.81 -11.55
N THR A 303 -23.82 -6.19 -10.65
CA THR A 303 -23.60 -7.60 -10.24
C THR A 303 -24.14 -7.92 -8.85
N GLY A 304 -24.81 -6.98 -8.18
CA GLY A 304 -25.26 -7.14 -6.79
C GLY A 304 -24.13 -7.07 -5.75
N CYS A 305 -22.93 -6.72 -6.21
CA CYS A 305 -21.79 -6.38 -5.38
C CYS A 305 -21.98 -5.02 -4.69
N GLY A 306 -21.22 -4.79 -3.61
CA GLY A 306 -21.12 -3.45 -2.99
C GLY A 306 -20.44 -2.42 -3.92
N PRO A 307 -20.07 -1.24 -3.41
CA PRO A 307 -19.36 -0.24 -4.22
C PRO A 307 -18.06 -0.81 -4.79
N VAL A 308 -17.81 -0.50 -6.07
CA VAL A 308 -16.60 -0.89 -6.81
C VAL A 308 -15.72 0.34 -7.04
N GLY A 309 -14.42 0.22 -6.76
CA GLY A 309 -13.48 1.34 -6.80
C GLY A 309 -13.32 2.05 -5.45
N ALA A 310 -12.40 3.02 -5.41
CA ALA A 310 -12.06 3.78 -4.19
C ALA A 310 -13.00 4.96 -3.91
N LYS A 311 -13.54 5.55 -4.97
CA LYS A 311 -14.32 6.79 -4.90
C LYS A 311 -15.82 6.51 -4.92
N ILE A 312 -16.58 7.48 -4.44
CA ILE A 312 -18.04 7.41 -4.35
C ILE A 312 -18.69 8.07 -5.57
N VAL A 313 -20.03 8.06 -5.60
CA VAL A 313 -20.80 8.82 -6.57
C VAL A 313 -20.59 10.32 -6.35
N GLY A 314 -20.05 11.00 -7.36
CA GLY A 314 -19.72 12.44 -7.32
C GLY A 314 -20.62 13.33 -8.17
N CYS A 315 -21.24 12.76 -9.20
CA CYS A 315 -22.06 13.50 -10.15
C CYS A 315 -23.35 12.75 -10.54
N GLY A 316 -24.28 13.48 -11.17
CA GLY A 316 -25.52 12.91 -11.68
C GLY A 316 -25.31 11.92 -12.85
N PRO A 317 -26.39 11.31 -13.35
CA PRO A 317 -26.32 10.33 -14.42
C PRO A 317 -25.65 10.88 -15.69
N LEU A 318 -24.74 10.11 -16.29
CA LEU A 318 -24.04 10.48 -17.53
C LEU A 318 -24.57 9.76 -18.77
N SER A 319 -25.31 8.65 -18.63
CA SER A 319 -25.87 7.86 -19.74
C SER A 319 -26.97 8.57 -20.55
N ILE A 320 -27.40 9.77 -20.13
CA ILE A 320 -28.42 10.58 -20.82
C ILE A 320 -27.80 11.47 -21.91
N GLU A 321 -26.49 11.72 -21.88
CA GLU A 321 -25.76 12.28 -23.02
C GLU A 321 -25.09 11.12 -23.79
N GLU A 322 -25.34 10.96 -25.09
CA GLU A 322 -24.61 9.97 -25.91
C GLU A 322 -23.09 10.20 -25.79
N LEU A 323 -22.43 9.43 -24.92
CA LEU A 323 -20.98 9.51 -24.74
C LEU A 323 -20.30 8.87 -25.95
N GLY A 324 -19.91 9.71 -26.92
CA GLY A 324 -19.09 9.27 -28.04
C GLY A 324 -17.73 8.74 -27.55
N TRP A 325 -17.17 7.78 -28.29
CA TRP A 325 -15.88 7.13 -28.02
C TRP A 325 -14.68 8.08 -27.84
N ALA A 326 -14.83 9.35 -28.25
CA ALA A 326 -13.86 10.42 -28.01
C ALA A 326 -13.83 10.92 -26.55
N ARG A 327 -14.96 10.93 -25.83
CA ARG A 327 -15.04 11.35 -24.42
C ARG A 327 -14.48 10.27 -23.50
N VAL A 328 -14.73 8.99 -23.81
CA VAL A 328 -14.12 7.84 -23.12
C VAL A 328 -12.59 7.95 -23.15
N LYS A 329 -11.98 8.12 -24.33
CA LYS A 329 -10.51 8.27 -24.45
C LYS A 329 -9.91 9.50 -23.76
N ALA A 330 -10.71 10.52 -23.44
CA ALA A 330 -10.22 11.73 -22.79
C ALA A 330 -10.00 11.55 -21.28
N PHE A 331 -10.68 10.59 -20.64
CA PHE A 331 -10.52 10.31 -19.21
C PHE A 331 -9.31 9.43 -18.87
N TYR A 332 -8.78 8.69 -19.86
CA TYR A 332 -7.75 7.66 -19.68
C TYR A 332 -6.38 8.03 -20.30
N ARG A 333 -6.13 9.32 -20.56
CA ARG A 333 -4.86 9.83 -21.13
C ARG A 333 -4.16 10.76 -20.18
#